data_AF-C3YLS2-F1
#
_entry.id   AF-C3YLS2-F1
#
_cell.length_a   1.000
_cell.length_b   1.000
_cell.length_c   1.000
_cell.angle_alpha   90.00
_cell.angle_beta   90.00
_cell.angle_gamma   90.00
#
_symmetry.space_group_name_H-M   'P 1'
#
loop_
_entity.id
_entity.type
_entity.pdbx_description
1 polymer ?
#
loop_
_entity_poly.entity_id
_entity_poly.type
_entity_poly.pdbx_seq_one_letter_code
_entity_poly.pdbx_strand_id
1 'polypeptide(L)'
;MAMMKVLTGKYRTTGMAPLDLTSCSKSDILEYFEASYDLNESLFTGLKDEDAFYKCPDRLRLPLIFYYAHTATVYVNKLMLAGLMTERVNLDFETMFETGVDEMSWDDTENYRMGGSFQWPAVEEAVEFRRLVRNRIRQLIEDTPLQLPITQDNPWWAVMMGVEHEKIHIETSSVLIRQMPITMVTTPPKWKYAPASTGTSINKNPLQRVEGAEVTFGKPEDFPSYGWCVEYGQRTFNVPTFEASKFNVTNREFLHFVKAGGYENSSYWTKEGWNWRCFRQSRHPTFWVCTKGCKSGCGAVISSHSHCLPEHFSTTYTDPSIGHSNGNGSPQNGAQNGTSNGHQNGTSNGHQNGTANGHQKEDECNPDFRLTVCLFQGGSWASDGTYNSRFSRMGFRRHFYQHAGFRVARTLPGGGKSPVVMVNTEVYILGAGVEENDLTVPETVGLEVVPMASTNRQFHQETEEALAAMLALQYGDGGQIYSKALADFCVEKANRYGCPLQKVVQLGCGTGGVTYQLAKTYKEMTWVPNEIPKSDLVLLDFLDRVTNPKGQSLKLLHFEQWCFAFYE
;
A
#
# COMPACT_ATOMS: atom_id res chain seq x y z
N MET A 1 -4.80 28.87 11.05
CA MET A 1 -5.23 29.52 9.79
C MET A 1 -4.20 29.37 8.67
N ALA A 2 -2.88 29.38 8.95
CA ALA A 2 -1.84 29.25 7.92
C ALA A 2 -1.98 28.01 7.01
N MET A 3 -2.27 26.83 7.58
CA MET A 3 -2.44 25.59 6.80
C MET A 3 -3.78 25.49 6.06
N MET A 4 -4.66 26.51 6.09
CA MET A 4 -5.84 26.50 5.21
C MET A 4 -5.48 26.68 3.74
N LYS A 5 -4.24 27.14 3.44
CA LYS A 5 -3.73 27.28 2.08
C LYS A 5 -3.55 25.94 1.35
N VAL A 6 -3.56 24.81 2.08
CA VAL A 6 -3.41 23.47 1.48
C VAL A 6 -4.74 22.90 0.96
N LEU A 7 -5.84 23.64 1.14
CA LEU A 7 -7.14 23.27 0.62
C LEU A 7 -7.29 23.83 -0.80
N THR A 8 -7.58 22.98 -1.77
CA THR A 8 -7.98 23.40 -3.11
C THR A 8 -9.51 23.43 -3.28
N GLY A 9 -10.24 23.06 -2.21
CA GLY A 9 -11.69 22.94 -2.15
C GLY A 9 -12.25 23.30 -0.76
N LYS A 10 -13.28 22.58 -0.32
CA LYS A 10 -13.95 22.85 0.96
C LYS A 10 -13.27 22.09 2.10
N TYR A 11 -13.27 22.70 3.28
CA TYR A 11 -12.87 21.99 4.50
C TYR A 11 -13.93 20.94 4.88
N ARG A 12 -13.50 19.69 5.11
CA ARG A 12 -14.36 18.54 5.40
C ARG A 12 -13.75 17.62 6.47
N THR A 13 -14.57 17.10 7.38
CA THR A 13 -14.15 16.17 8.45
C THR A 13 -14.94 14.87 8.46
N THR A 14 -15.74 14.62 7.44
CA THR A 14 -16.65 13.47 7.35
C THR A 14 -16.59 12.85 5.96
N GLY A 15 -16.43 11.53 5.92
CA GLY A 15 -16.45 10.74 4.70
C GLY A 15 -17.84 10.57 4.10
N MET A 16 -17.91 9.76 3.05
CA MET A 16 -19.16 9.40 2.36
C MET A 16 -19.27 7.89 2.20
N ALA A 17 -20.49 7.38 2.37
CA ALA A 17 -20.81 5.98 2.09
C ALA A 17 -20.53 5.64 0.60
N PRO A 18 -20.17 4.39 0.29
CA PRO A 18 -19.95 3.96 -1.10
C PRO A 18 -21.11 4.32 -2.01
N LEU A 19 -20.79 4.84 -3.19
CA LEU A 19 -21.75 5.22 -4.22
C LEU A 19 -22.40 3.97 -4.87
N ASP A 20 -23.71 4.05 -5.17
CA ASP A 20 -24.41 3.03 -5.96
C ASP A 20 -24.16 3.25 -7.46
N LEU A 21 -23.26 2.44 -8.01
CA LEU A 21 -22.80 2.47 -9.40
C LEU A 21 -23.83 1.94 -10.41
N THR A 22 -24.98 1.43 -9.97
CA THR A 22 -26.05 0.97 -10.86
C THR A 22 -26.99 2.10 -11.28
N SER A 23 -27.07 3.16 -10.47
CA SER A 23 -28.08 4.22 -10.65
C SER A 23 -27.57 5.65 -10.39
N CYS A 24 -26.29 5.84 -10.05
CA CYS A 24 -25.72 7.15 -9.79
C CYS A 24 -25.82 8.13 -10.98
N SER A 25 -25.94 9.41 -10.66
CA SER A 25 -25.82 10.52 -11.60
C SER A 25 -24.39 11.07 -11.64
N LYS A 26 -24.07 11.89 -12.65
CA LYS A 26 -22.82 12.66 -12.69
C LYS A 26 -22.66 13.58 -11.47
N SER A 27 -23.77 14.10 -10.94
CA SER A 27 -23.74 14.94 -9.73
C SER A 27 -23.32 14.14 -8.51
N ASP A 28 -23.81 12.89 -8.39
CA ASP A 28 -23.42 12.01 -7.28
C ASP A 28 -21.94 11.62 -7.38
N ILE A 29 -21.47 11.33 -8.60
CA ILE A 29 -20.05 11.04 -8.88
C ILE A 29 -19.17 12.24 -8.51
N LEU A 30 -19.57 13.45 -8.92
CA LEU A 30 -18.84 14.68 -8.63
C LEU A 30 -18.80 14.97 -7.13
N GLU A 31 -19.92 14.79 -6.42
CA GLU A 31 -19.95 14.95 -4.97
C GLU A 31 -19.06 13.92 -4.28
N TYR A 32 -19.08 12.66 -4.74
CA TYR A 32 -18.27 11.58 -4.18
C TYR A 32 -16.76 11.85 -4.37
N PHE A 33 -16.38 12.33 -5.56
CA PHE A 33 -15.02 12.78 -5.85
C PHE A 33 -14.60 13.95 -4.95
N GLU A 34 -15.37 15.04 -4.95
CA GLU A 34 -15.03 16.24 -4.18
C GLU A 34 -14.95 15.96 -2.69
N ALA A 35 -15.80 15.07 -2.18
CA ALA A 35 -15.77 14.65 -0.80
C ALA A 35 -14.48 13.97 -0.38
N SER A 36 -13.99 13.04 -1.20
CA SER A 36 -12.74 12.32 -0.93
C SER A 36 -11.56 13.29 -0.97
N TYR A 37 -11.52 14.13 -2.01
CA TYR A 37 -10.46 15.11 -2.25
C TYR A 37 -10.41 16.17 -1.14
N ASP A 38 -11.57 16.73 -0.75
CA ASP A 38 -11.71 17.67 0.37
C ASP A 38 -11.27 17.06 1.71
N LEU A 39 -11.66 15.80 1.97
CA LEU A 39 -11.34 15.12 3.22
C LEU A 39 -9.84 14.82 3.34
N ASN A 40 -9.21 14.41 2.23
CA ASN A 40 -7.76 14.20 2.17
C ASN A 40 -7.02 15.50 2.48
N GLU A 41 -7.31 16.60 1.78
CA GLU A 41 -6.64 17.89 2.02
C GLU A 41 -6.89 18.41 3.44
N SER A 42 -8.09 18.21 3.96
CA SER A 42 -8.45 18.62 5.32
C SER A 42 -7.65 17.91 6.39
N LEU A 43 -7.26 16.65 6.16
CA LEU A 43 -6.37 15.90 7.07
C LEU A 43 -5.01 16.59 7.23
N PHE A 44 -4.43 17.10 6.14
CA PHE A 44 -3.14 17.78 6.14
C PHE A 44 -3.17 19.15 6.84
N THR A 45 -4.35 19.71 7.10
CA THR A 45 -4.49 20.91 7.95
C THR A 45 -4.16 20.64 9.43
N GLY A 46 -3.99 19.37 9.80
CA GLY A 46 -3.45 18.94 11.10
C GLY A 46 -1.93 19.05 11.23
N LEU A 47 -1.22 19.38 10.14
CA LEU A 47 0.19 19.75 10.21
C LEU A 47 0.31 21.19 10.74
N LYS A 48 1.41 21.48 11.45
CA LYS A 48 1.59 22.79 12.07
C LYS A 48 2.07 23.85 11.09
N ASP A 49 3.03 23.48 10.24
CA ASP A 49 3.74 24.32 9.29
C ASP A 49 4.26 23.48 8.11
N GLU A 50 4.82 24.15 7.09
CA GLU A 50 5.30 23.51 5.86
C GLU A 50 6.48 22.57 6.10
N ASP A 51 7.33 22.85 7.09
CA ASP A 51 8.45 21.98 7.47
C ASP A 51 7.98 20.54 7.79
N ALA A 52 6.75 20.38 8.30
CA ALA A 52 6.17 19.09 8.59
C ALA A 52 5.87 18.25 7.34
N PHE A 53 5.60 18.87 6.18
CA PHE A 53 5.38 18.15 4.92
C PHE A 53 6.63 17.41 4.44
N TYR A 54 7.81 17.94 4.78
CA TYR A 54 9.10 17.41 4.35
C TYR A 54 9.71 16.43 5.36
N LYS A 55 8.92 15.91 6.32
CA LYS A 55 9.38 14.89 7.27
C LYS A 55 8.91 13.50 6.88
N CYS A 56 9.78 12.53 7.06
CA CYS A 56 9.52 11.09 6.99
C CYS A 56 9.18 10.59 8.41
N PRO A 57 7.90 10.40 8.77
CA PRO A 57 7.52 10.02 10.13
C PRO A 57 7.86 8.56 10.44
N ASP A 58 8.00 7.74 9.40
CA ASP A 58 8.50 6.38 9.43
C ASP A 58 9.66 6.28 8.43
N ARG A 59 10.73 5.57 8.80
CA ARG A 59 11.93 5.43 7.96
C ARG A 59 11.69 4.63 6.68
N LEU A 60 10.63 3.81 6.63
CA LEU A 60 10.25 3.00 5.47
C LEU A 60 9.24 3.74 4.57
N ARG A 61 9.09 5.06 4.75
CA ARG A 61 8.06 5.87 4.11
C ARG A 61 8.66 7.17 3.62
N LEU A 62 8.05 7.68 2.54
CA LEU A 62 8.39 8.96 1.96
C LEU A 62 7.93 10.13 2.85
N PRO A 63 8.37 11.37 2.57
CA PRO A 63 7.84 12.53 3.29
C PRO A 63 6.35 12.76 3.02
N LEU A 64 5.68 13.47 3.93
CA LEU A 64 4.24 13.76 3.84
C LEU A 64 3.82 14.53 2.57
N ILE A 65 4.72 15.31 1.96
CA ILE A 65 4.48 16.00 0.67
C ILE A 65 4.20 15.01 -0.46
N PHE A 66 4.82 13.83 -0.45
CA PHE A 66 4.54 12.76 -1.39
C PHE A 66 3.09 12.31 -1.24
N TYR A 67 2.65 11.96 -0.03
CA TYR A 67 1.29 11.47 0.21
C TYR A 67 0.22 12.52 -0.10
N TYR A 68 0.56 13.80 0.05
CA TYR A 68 -0.31 14.91 -0.34
C TYR A 68 -0.49 14.99 -1.85
N ALA A 69 0.55 14.88 -2.68
CA ALA A 69 0.43 15.03 -4.13
C ALA A 69 0.14 13.71 -4.88
N HIS A 70 0.53 12.57 -4.32
CA HIS A 70 0.45 11.25 -4.94
C HIS A 70 -0.97 10.87 -5.37
N THR A 71 -2.00 11.14 -4.56
CA THR A 71 -3.37 10.76 -4.92
C THR A 71 -3.83 11.46 -6.21
N ALA A 72 -3.43 12.71 -6.42
CA ALA A 72 -3.71 13.46 -7.65
C ALA A 72 -3.01 12.84 -8.87
N THR A 73 -1.76 12.40 -8.72
CA THR A 73 -1.03 11.67 -9.76
C THR A 73 -1.71 10.36 -10.15
N VAL A 74 -2.23 9.61 -9.17
CA VAL A 74 -2.95 8.35 -9.45
C VAL A 74 -4.19 8.61 -10.30
N TYR A 75 -4.97 9.67 -10.04
CA TYR A 75 -6.08 10.02 -10.93
C TYR A 75 -5.62 10.23 -12.36
N VAL A 76 -4.62 11.09 -12.59
CA VAL A 76 -4.15 11.38 -13.95
C VAL A 76 -3.68 10.10 -14.64
N ASN A 77 -2.83 9.31 -13.98
CA ASN A 77 -2.30 8.07 -14.53
C ASN A 77 -3.40 7.07 -14.89
N LYS A 78 -4.37 6.82 -14.00
CA LYS A 78 -5.44 5.85 -14.27
C LYS A 78 -6.43 6.34 -15.32
N LEU A 79 -6.74 7.64 -15.34
CA LEU A 79 -7.62 8.22 -16.35
C LEU A 79 -6.96 8.22 -17.74
N MET A 80 -5.65 8.43 -17.82
CA MET A 80 -4.87 8.29 -19.06
C MET A 80 -4.88 6.83 -19.55
N LEU A 81 -4.66 5.86 -18.66
CA LEU A 81 -4.70 4.44 -19.00
C LEU A 81 -6.09 3.98 -19.47
N ALA A 82 -7.15 4.47 -18.83
CA ALA A 82 -8.54 4.20 -19.21
C ALA A 82 -8.98 4.91 -20.50
N GLY A 83 -8.15 5.80 -21.06
CA GLY A 83 -8.48 6.59 -22.25
C GLY A 83 -9.51 7.70 -22.01
N LEU A 84 -9.82 8.00 -20.74
CA LEU A 84 -10.68 9.14 -20.37
C LEU A 84 -9.91 10.47 -20.36
N MET A 85 -8.57 10.42 -20.35
CA MET A 85 -7.68 11.56 -20.48
C MET A 85 -6.64 11.27 -21.55
N THR A 86 -6.27 12.29 -22.34
CA THR A 86 -5.27 12.18 -23.42
C THR A 86 -4.08 13.11 -23.23
N GLU A 87 -4.19 14.09 -22.33
CA GLU A 87 -3.18 15.09 -22.05
C GLU A 87 -2.80 15.04 -20.57
N ARG A 88 -1.50 15.11 -20.29
CA ARG A 88 -0.98 15.19 -18.92
C ARG A 88 -1.25 16.57 -18.32
N VAL A 89 -1.39 16.63 -17.00
CA VAL A 89 -1.59 17.89 -16.28
C VAL A 89 -0.23 18.52 -15.94
N ASN A 90 0.68 17.71 -15.43
CA ASN A 90 2.07 18.09 -15.14
C ASN A 90 2.94 16.82 -15.13
N LEU A 91 3.61 16.54 -16.25
CA LEU A 91 4.38 15.31 -16.41
C LEU A 91 5.47 15.16 -15.35
N ASP A 92 6.16 16.24 -14.98
CA ASP A 92 7.25 16.18 -14.00
C ASP A 92 6.73 15.79 -12.61
N PHE A 93 5.60 16.36 -12.19
CA PHE A 93 4.98 16.04 -10.90
C PHE A 93 4.34 14.66 -10.93
N GLU A 94 3.72 14.29 -12.04
CA GLU A 94 3.19 12.94 -12.24
C GLU A 94 4.31 11.91 -12.10
N THR A 95 5.45 12.07 -12.79
CA THR A 95 6.60 11.17 -12.65
C THR A 95 7.22 11.19 -11.25
N MET A 96 7.27 12.35 -10.60
CA MET A 96 7.80 12.47 -9.24
C MET A 96 6.96 11.71 -8.20
N PHE A 97 5.63 11.74 -8.36
CA PHE A 97 4.70 11.20 -7.37
C PHE A 97 4.06 9.87 -7.80
N GLU A 98 4.39 9.29 -8.96
CA GLU A 98 3.72 8.06 -9.47
C GLU A 98 4.16 6.78 -8.77
N THR A 99 5.34 6.79 -8.14
CA THR A 99 5.96 5.56 -7.64
C THR A 99 5.20 5.02 -6.42
N GLY A 100 4.86 3.73 -6.44
CA GLY A 100 4.36 3.02 -5.27
C GLY A 100 5.46 2.86 -4.21
N VAL A 101 5.10 3.00 -2.94
CA VAL A 101 6.02 2.75 -1.81
C VAL A 101 5.80 1.33 -1.31
N ASP A 102 6.69 0.41 -1.66
CA ASP A 102 6.79 -0.95 -1.12
C ASP A 102 7.58 -0.93 0.21
N GLU A 103 7.30 -1.88 1.08
CA GLU A 103 7.84 -2.02 2.44
C GLU A 103 9.13 -2.86 2.48
N MET A 104 9.80 -2.99 1.34
CA MET A 104 11.04 -3.77 1.18
C MET A 104 12.29 -2.94 1.48
N SER A 105 13.36 -3.59 1.93
CA SER A 105 14.64 -2.90 2.22
C SER A 105 15.34 -2.36 0.97
N TRP A 106 15.04 -2.89 -0.22
CA TRP A 106 15.47 -2.30 -1.49
C TRP A 106 14.58 -1.10 -1.91
N ASP A 107 13.51 -0.85 -1.15
CA ASP A 107 12.64 0.33 -1.23
C ASP A 107 12.93 1.34 -0.11
N ASP A 108 14.17 1.41 0.38
CA ASP A 108 14.70 2.57 1.13
C ASP A 108 14.74 3.79 0.18
N THR A 109 13.56 4.34 -0.07
CA THR A 109 13.20 5.28 -1.15
C THR A 109 14.05 6.55 -1.18
N GLU A 110 14.33 7.19 -0.04
CA GLU A 110 15.04 8.46 -0.06
C GLU A 110 16.56 8.31 -0.23
N ASN A 111 17.15 7.29 0.39
CA ASN A 111 18.62 7.11 0.39
C ASN A 111 19.14 6.32 -0.82
N TYR A 112 18.37 5.38 -1.38
CA TYR A 112 18.80 4.57 -2.52
C TYR A 112 18.13 4.94 -3.85
N ARG A 113 16.81 5.20 -3.88
CA ARG A 113 16.12 5.47 -5.16
C ARG A 113 16.35 6.88 -5.68
N MET A 114 16.48 7.84 -4.77
CA MET A 114 16.48 9.27 -5.09
C MET A 114 17.83 9.96 -4.83
N GLY A 115 18.89 9.17 -4.65
CA GLY A 115 20.28 9.65 -4.57
C GLY A 115 20.62 10.49 -3.34
N GLY A 116 19.76 10.53 -2.30
CA GLY A 116 19.99 11.29 -1.06
C GLY A 116 20.00 12.81 -1.23
N SER A 117 19.64 13.33 -2.42
CA SER A 117 19.66 14.77 -2.75
C SER A 117 18.39 15.27 -3.45
N PHE A 118 17.32 14.47 -3.42
CA PHE A 118 16.11 14.78 -4.15
C PHE A 118 15.35 15.94 -3.51
N GLN A 119 15.02 16.93 -4.34
CA GLN A 119 14.30 18.13 -3.90
C GLN A 119 12.82 17.97 -4.21
N TRP A 120 12.04 17.81 -3.14
CA TRP A 120 10.59 17.90 -3.21
C TRP A 120 10.15 19.32 -3.57
N PRO A 121 9.02 19.49 -4.29
CA PRO A 121 8.54 20.81 -4.69
C PRO A 121 8.07 21.62 -3.49
N ALA A 122 7.91 22.93 -3.69
CA ALA A 122 7.30 23.78 -2.68
C ALA A 122 5.86 23.32 -2.39
N VAL A 123 5.39 23.51 -1.15
CA VAL A 123 4.02 23.12 -0.76
C VAL A 123 3.00 23.82 -1.67
N GLU A 124 3.20 25.09 -1.98
CA GLU A 124 2.31 25.84 -2.89
C GLU A 124 2.26 25.27 -4.30
N GLU A 125 3.37 24.74 -4.82
CA GLU A 125 3.41 24.10 -6.14
C GLU A 125 2.66 22.77 -6.14
N ALA A 126 2.79 21.99 -5.06
CA ALA A 126 2.02 20.75 -4.88
C ALA A 126 0.51 21.02 -4.74
N VAL A 127 0.14 22.08 -4.00
CA VAL A 127 -1.25 22.56 -3.89
C VAL A 127 -1.78 22.99 -5.26
N GLU A 128 -0.97 23.72 -6.03
CA GLU A 128 -1.34 24.15 -7.37
C GLU A 128 -1.56 22.97 -8.31
N PHE A 129 -0.66 21.99 -8.29
CA PHE A 129 -0.80 20.75 -9.04
C PHE A 129 -2.11 20.02 -8.71
N ARG A 130 -2.40 19.82 -7.42
CA ARG A 130 -3.68 19.23 -6.97
C ARG A 130 -4.89 20.01 -7.48
N ARG A 131 -4.84 21.34 -7.42
CA ARG A 131 -5.92 22.21 -7.91
C ARG A 131 -6.17 22.03 -9.40
N LEU A 132 -5.10 21.96 -10.20
CA LEU A 132 -5.20 21.73 -11.65
C LEU A 132 -5.78 20.34 -11.95
N VAL A 133 -5.31 19.30 -11.26
CA VAL A 133 -5.85 17.93 -11.38
C VAL A 133 -7.32 17.88 -10.97
N ARG A 134 -7.69 18.49 -9.85
CA ARG A 134 -9.09 18.60 -9.40
C ARG A 134 -9.97 19.22 -10.47
N ASN A 135 -9.58 20.38 -11.02
CA ASN A 135 -10.33 21.04 -12.08
C ASN A 135 -10.46 20.16 -13.32
N ARG A 136 -9.40 19.44 -13.68
CA ARG A 136 -9.41 18.53 -14.83
C ARG A 136 -10.37 17.36 -14.63
N ILE A 137 -10.40 16.77 -13.44
CA ILE A 137 -11.33 15.66 -13.10
C ILE A 137 -12.78 16.16 -13.09
N ARG A 138 -13.05 17.33 -12.51
CA ARG A 138 -14.39 17.95 -12.54
C ARG A 138 -14.89 18.10 -13.96
N GLN A 139 -14.08 18.72 -14.83
CA GLN A 139 -14.41 18.90 -16.24
C GLN A 139 -14.63 17.55 -16.94
N LEU A 140 -13.76 16.57 -16.69
CA LEU A 140 -13.89 15.22 -17.25
C LEU A 140 -15.23 14.58 -16.87
N ILE A 141 -15.64 14.66 -15.60
CA ILE A 141 -16.93 14.13 -15.13
C ILE A 141 -18.11 14.84 -15.81
N GLU A 142 -18.03 16.16 -15.97
CA GLU A 142 -19.06 16.97 -16.62
C GLU A 142 -19.19 16.65 -18.11
N ASP A 143 -18.07 16.55 -18.84
CA ASP A 143 -18.03 16.42 -20.30
C ASP A 143 -18.23 14.98 -20.79
N THR A 144 -17.79 13.97 -20.03
CA THR A 144 -17.82 12.56 -20.48
C THR A 144 -19.24 11.99 -20.42
N PRO A 145 -19.79 11.34 -21.46
CA PRO A 145 -21.09 10.67 -21.36
C PRO A 145 -21.07 9.55 -20.30
N LEU A 146 -22.05 9.57 -19.39
CA LEU A 146 -22.16 8.56 -18.33
C LEU A 146 -22.81 7.29 -18.89
N GLN A 147 -22.18 6.14 -18.62
CA GLN A 147 -22.69 4.82 -18.97
C GLN A 147 -22.93 4.02 -17.70
N LEU A 148 -24.15 3.50 -17.53
CA LEU A 148 -24.56 2.70 -16.39
C LEU A 148 -24.90 1.26 -16.82
N PRO A 149 -24.69 0.27 -15.95
CA PRO A 149 -23.97 0.37 -14.67
C PRO A 149 -22.47 0.64 -14.87
N ILE A 150 -21.82 1.28 -13.90
CA ILE A 150 -20.36 1.40 -13.91
C ILE A 150 -19.78 0.09 -13.38
N THR A 151 -19.32 -0.78 -14.30
CA THR A 151 -18.67 -2.07 -14.02
C THR A 151 -17.17 -2.00 -14.28
N GLN A 152 -16.42 -3.07 -14.00
CA GLN A 152 -14.96 -3.11 -14.22
C GLN A 152 -14.56 -2.90 -15.69
N ASP A 153 -15.42 -3.28 -16.64
CA ASP A 153 -15.19 -3.12 -18.08
C ASP A 153 -15.47 -1.69 -18.57
N ASN A 154 -16.01 -0.83 -17.71
CA ASN A 154 -16.37 0.54 -18.03
C ASN A 154 -15.21 1.50 -17.69
N PRO A 155 -14.78 2.40 -18.59
CA PRO A 155 -13.74 3.39 -18.30
C PRO A 155 -14.01 4.24 -17.05
N TRP A 156 -15.28 4.50 -16.71
CA TRP A 156 -15.68 5.21 -15.49
C TRP A 156 -15.22 4.50 -14.20
N TRP A 157 -14.90 3.22 -14.25
CA TRP A 157 -14.30 2.48 -13.14
C TRP A 157 -12.97 3.10 -12.69
N ALA A 158 -12.21 3.72 -13.60
CA ALA A 158 -10.97 4.42 -13.28
C ALA A 158 -11.20 5.70 -12.45
N VAL A 159 -12.34 6.39 -12.67
CA VAL A 159 -12.73 7.53 -11.82
C VAL A 159 -12.98 7.03 -10.39
N MET A 160 -13.74 5.93 -10.25
CA MET A 160 -14.03 5.34 -8.95
C MET A 160 -12.77 4.81 -8.26
N MET A 161 -11.86 4.18 -9.01
CA MET A 161 -10.55 3.74 -8.52
C MET A 161 -9.76 4.90 -7.93
N GLY A 162 -9.67 6.04 -8.61
CA GLY A 162 -8.99 7.23 -8.07
C GLY A 162 -9.62 7.72 -6.76
N VAL A 163 -10.96 7.74 -6.70
CA VAL A 163 -11.69 8.14 -5.48
C VAL A 163 -11.44 7.20 -4.31
N GLU A 164 -11.51 5.89 -4.52
CA GLU A 164 -11.28 4.90 -3.46
C GLU A 164 -9.79 4.81 -3.08
N HIS A 165 -8.87 5.04 -4.02
CA HIS A 165 -7.44 5.13 -3.76
C HIS A 165 -7.13 6.33 -2.84
N GLU A 166 -7.73 7.49 -3.08
CA GLU A 166 -7.58 8.64 -2.20
C GLU A 166 -8.03 8.33 -0.76
N LYS A 167 -9.07 7.50 -0.59
CA LYS A 167 -9.54 7.06 0.73
C LYS A 167 -8.55 6.13 1.45
N ILE A 168 -7.85 5.26 0.72
CA ILE A 168 -6.72 4.49 1.28
C ILE A 168 -5.62 5.44 1.79
N HIS A 169 -5.36 6.51 1.04
CA HIS A 169 -4.34 7.50 1.40
C HIS A 169 -4.76 8.42 2.54
N ILE A 170 -6.05 8.61 2.82
CA ILE A 170 -6.52 9.26 4.04
C ILE A 170 -6.07 8.44 5.26
N GLU A 171 -6.31 7.14 5.26
CA GLU A 171 -5.89 6.28 6.38
C GLU A 171 -4.36 6.20 6.48
N THR A 172 -3.66 5.98 5.37
CA THR A 172 -2.19 5.93 5.34
C THR A 172 -1.58 7.23 5.86
N SER A 173 -2.04 8.39 5.39
CA SER A 173 -1.55 9.68 5.85
C SER A 173 -1.87 9.92 7.32
N SER A 174 -3.03 9.47 7.80
CA SER A 174 -3.39 9.61 9.23
C SER A 174 -2.44 8.84 10.15
N VAL A 175 -2.01 7.64 9.73
CA VAL A 175 -1.03 6.81 10.43
C VAL A 175 0.35 7.49 10.47
N LEU A 176 0.75 8.14 9.38
CA LEU A 176 2.03 8.86 9.28
C LEU A 176 2.02 10.16 10.09
N ILE A 177 0.98 10.99 9.95
CA ILE A 177 0.79 12.21 10.74
C ILE A 177 0.77 11.88 12.24
N ARG A 178 0.17 10.75 12.61
CA ARG A 178 0.12 10.27 13.98
C ARG A 178 1.51 9.95 14.57
N GLN A 179 2.47 9.55 13.73
CA GLN A 179 3.85 9.24 14.12
C GLN A 179 4.73 10.50 14.21
N MET A 180 4.24 11.66 13.80
CA MET A 180 4.98 12.91 13.88
C MET A 180 5.22 13.36 15.33
N PRO A 181 6.32 14.09 15.58
CA PRO A 181 6.50 14.82 16.84
C PRO A 181 5.33 15.75 17.12
N ILE A 182 4.90 15.81 18.39
CA ILE A 182 3.78 16.69 18.79
C ILE A 182 3.99 18.17 18.40
N THR A 183 5.26 18.61 18.34
CA THR A 183 5.63 19.97 17.97
C THR A 183 5.38 20.31 16.51
N MET A 184 5.07 19.32 15.66
CA MET A 184 4.84 19.44 14.21
C MET A 184 3.39 19.21 13.80
N VAL A 185 2.50 18.93 14.77
CA VAL A 185 1.07 18.72 14.53
C VAL A 185 0.22 19.69 15.35
N THR A 186 -0.98 19.96 14.86
CA THR A 186 -2.00 20.76 15.53
C THR A 186 -3.36 20.09 15.39
N THR A 187 -4.30 20.42 16.27
CA THR A 187 -5.68 19.99 16.09
C THR A 187 -6.27 20.65 14.83
N PRO A 188 -6.79 19.89 13.85
CA PRO A 188 -7.44 20.46 12.67
C PRO A 188 -8.66 21.33 13.06
N PRO A 189 -9.01 22.35 12.27
CA PRO A 189 -10.17 23.19 12.55
C PRO A 189 -11.47 22.39 12.69
N LYS A 190 -12.37 22.76 13.61
CA LYS A 190 -13.67 22.06 13.80
C LYS A 190 -13.56 20.55 14.11
N TRP A 191 -12.35 20.01 14.34
CA TRP A 191 -12.18 18.64 14.77
C TRP A 191 -12.89 18.44 16.11
N LYS A 192 -13.71 17.39 16.19
CA LYS A 192 -14.40 17.02 17.42
C LYS A 192 -13.91 15.65 17.84
N TYR A 193 -13.33 15.58 19.03
CA TYR A 193 -13.09 14.29 19.67
C TYR A 193 -14.42 13.56 19.85
N ALA A 194 -14.39 12.24 19.70
CA ALA A 194 -15.55 11.40 19.98
C ALA A 194 -16.05 11.67 21.41
N PRO A 195 -17.38 11.70 21.63
CA PRO A 195 -17.93 11.93 22.96
C PRO A 195 -17.39 10.90 23.96
N ALA A 196 -16.84 11.36 25.09
CA ALA A 196 -16.38 10.48 26.17
C ALA A 196 -17.54 10.04 27.10
N SER A 197 -18.75 10.55 26.87
CA SER A 197 -19.88 10.43 27.79
C SER A 197 -20.71 9.17 27.51
N THR A 198 -20.30 8.04 28.07
CA THR A 198 -21.25 6.96 28.34
C THR A 198 -21.47 6.90 29.86
N GLY A 199 -22.69 7.23 30.31
CA GLY A 199 -23.07 7.23 31.74
C GLY A 199 -22.98 5.86 32.43
N THR A 200 -22.71 4.80 31.68
CA THR A 200 -22.63 3.42 32.19
C THR A 200 -21.20 2.90 32.09
N SER A 201 -20.62 2.46 33.21
CA SER A 201 -19.33 1.77 33.22
C SER A 201 -19.46 0.39 32.58
N ILE A 202 -18.74 0.14 31.47
CA ILE A 202 -18.63 -1.20 30.89
C ILE A 202 -17.47 -1.92 31.59
N ASN A 203 -17.80 -2.83 32.52
CA ASN A 203 -16.79 -3.47 33.38
C ASN A 203 -16.20 -4.76 32.79
N LYS A 204 -16.87 -5.40 31.82
CA LYS A 204 -16.39 -6.63 31.17
C LYS A 204 -16.80 -6.63 29.70
N ASN A 205 -15.87 -6.99 28.82
CA ASN A 205 -16.14 -7.25 27.42
C ASN A 205 -16.69 -8.68 27.27
N PRO A 206 -18.00 -8.88 26.99
CA PRO A 206 -18.57 -10.20 26.94
C PRO A 206 -18.14 -10.94 25.68
N LEU A 207 -17.96 -12.25 25.79
CA LEU A 207 -17.84 -13.13 24.64
C LEU A 207 -19.24 -13.44 24.09
N GLN A 208 -19.42 -13.29 22.78
CA GLN A 208 -20.61 -13.67 22.05
C GLN A 208 -20.38 -14.99 21.35
N ARG A 209 -21.35 -15.89 21.51
CA ARG A 209 -21.39 -17.17 20.81
C ARG A 209 -21.83 -16.95 19.36
N VAL A 210 -21.08 -17.54 18.45
CA VAL A 210 -21.36 -17.59 17.01
C VAL A 210 -21.59 -19.05 16.65
N GLU A 211 -22.81 -19.38 16.24
CA GLU A 211 -23.14 -20.75 15.84
C GLU A 211 -22.38 -21.16 14.58
N GLY A 212 -21.98 -22.43 14.53
CA GLY A 212 -21.29 -22.98 13.38
C GLY A 212 -22.18 -22.96 12.15
N ALA A 213 -21.60 -22.58 11.01
CA ALA A 213 -22.31 -22.41 9.76
C ALA A 213 -21.36 -22.59 8.58
N GLU A 214 -21.94 -22.90 7.42
CA GLU A 214 -21.27 -22.70 6.14
C GLU A 214 -21.29 -21.20 5.82
N VAL A 215 -20.11 -20.64 5.53
CA VAL A 215 -19.92 -19.22 5.26
C VAL A 215 -19.25 -19.04 3.91
N THR A 216 -19.88 -18.26 3.04
CA THR A 216 -19.31 -17.85 1.75
C THR A 216 -18.71 -16.46 1.86
N PHE A 217 -17.45 -16.32 1.46
CA PHE A 217 -16.70 -15.08 1.42
C PHE A 217 -16.44 -14.66 -0.03
N GLY A 218 -16.49 -13.36 -0.31
CA GLY A 218 -16.37 -12.81 -1.66
C GLY A 218 -17.36 -11.71 -1.95
N LYS A 219 -16.90 -10.61 -2.57
CA LYS A 219 -17.78 -9.57 -3.10
C LYS A 219 -18.48 -10.10 -4.36
N PRO A 220 -19.82 -10.09 -4.43
CA PRO A 220 -20.55 -10.42 -5.66
C PRO A 220 -20.15 -9.50 -6.82
N GLU A 221 -20.11 -10.02 -8.05
CA GLU A 221 -19.77 -9.23 -9.24
C GLU A 221 -20.78 -8.12 -9.54
N ASP A 222 -22.06 -8.38 -9.22
CA ASP A 222 -23.18 -7.46 -9.36
C ASP A 222 -23.38 -6.55 -8.14
N PHE A 223 -22.46 -6.57 -7.17
CA PHE A 223 -22.58 -5.72 -5.99
C PHE A 223 -22.47 -4.23 -6.40
N PRO A 224 -23.40 -3.36 -5.97
CA PRO A 224 -23.61 -2.04 -6.58
C PRO A 224 -22.53 -0.99 -6.28
N SER A 225 -21.41 -1.35 -5.67
CA SER A 225 -20.33 -0.39 -5.33
C SER A 225 -18.99 -0.86 -5.87
N TYR A 226 -18.06 0.09 -6.03
CA TYR A 226 -16.68 -0.20 -6.39
C TYR A 226 -16.07 -1.26 -5.46
N GLY A 227 -15.24 -2.16 -5.99
CA GLY A 227 -14.49 -3.12 -5.20
C GLY A 227 -13.05 -3.27 -5.71
N TRP A 228 -12.12 -3.51 -4.80
CA TRP A 228 -10.75 -3.85 -5.15
C TRP A 228 -10.65 -5.28 -5.71
N CYS A 229 -9.64 -5.57 -6.54
CA CYS A 229 -9.40 -6.90 -7.13
C CYS A 229 -9.62 -8.03 -6.14
N VAL A 230 -8.96 -7.84 -4.99
CA VAL A 230 -8.81 -8.84 -3.94
C VAL A 230 -10.14 -9.15 -3.27
N GLU A 231 -11.16 -8.29 -3.38
CA GLU A 231 -12.45 -8.49 -2.73
C GLU A 231 -13.32 -9.54 -3.44
N TYR A 232 -13.14 -9.69 -4.75
CA TYR A 232 -13.91 -10.58 -5.61
C TYR A 232 -13.45 -12.04 -5.53
N GLY A 233 -14.08 -12.89 -6.34
CA GLY A 233 -14.01 -14.34 -6.22
C GLY A 233 -14.84 -14.85 -5.04
N GLN A 234 -15.19 -16.13 -5.06
CA GLN A 234 -15.99 -16.75 -4.00
C GLN A 234 -15.26 -17.94 -3.39
N ARG A 235 -15.35 -18.06 -2.07
CA ARG A 235 -14.86 -19.24 -1.36
C ARG A 235 -15.75 -19.56 -0.17
N THR A 236 -16.10 -20.83 -0.05
CA THR A 236 -16.99 -21.34 1.00
C THR A 236 -16.20 -22.12 2.04
N PHE A 237 -16.52 -21.90 3.31
CA PHE A 237 -15.88 -22.55 4.45
C PHE A 237 -16.92 -23.07 5.44
N ASN A 238 -16.67 -24.24 6.00
CA ASN A 238 -17.40 -24.73 7.17
C ASN A 238 -16.74 -24.17 8.44
N VAL A 239 -17.40 -23.22 9.08
CA VAL A 239 -16.91 -22.58 10.31
C VAL A 239 -17.59 -23.25 11.51
N PRO A 240 -16.86 -23.89 12.42
CA PRO A 240 -17.44 -24.47 13.63
C PRO A 240 -17.89 -23.39 14.61
N THR A 241 -18.77 -23.75 15.55
CA THR A 241 -19.19 -22.85 16.63
C THR A 241 -17.99 -22.34 17.44
N PHE A 242 -17.97 -21.04 17.72
CA PHE A 242 -16.93 -20.40 18.53
C PHE A 242 -17.51 -19.23 19.33
N GLU A 243 -16.68 -18.61 20.16
CA GLU A 243 -17.02 -17.38 20.87
C GLU A 243 -16.00 -16.28 20.55
N ALA A 244 -16.46 -15.04 20.39
CA ALA A 244 -15.60 -13.88 20.15
C ALA A 244 -16.03 -12.66 20.98
N SER A 245 -15.09 -11.78 21.31
CA SER A 245 -15.40 -10.59 22.10
C SER A 245 -16.33 -9.63 21.36
N LYS A 246 -17.40 -9.20 22.04
CA LYS A 246 -18.39 -8.26 21.49
C LYS A 246 -17.77 -6.93 21.09
N PHE A 247 -16.77 -6.47 21.81
CA PHE A 247 -16.02 -5.25 21.52
C PHE A 247 -14.55 -5.57 21.27
N ASN A 248 -13.82 -4.61 20.68
CA ASN A 248 -12.36 -4.67 20.63
C ASN A 248 -11.78 -4.65 22.05
N VAL A 249 -10.59 -5.22 22.22
CA VAL A 249 -9.86 -5.15 23.48
C VAL A 249 -9.57 -3.69 23.82
N THR A 250 -9.95 -3.28 25.03
CA THR A 250 -9.79 -1.91 25.52
C THR A 250 -8.37 -1.66 26.04
N ASN A 251 -7.96 -0.38 26.13
CA ASN A 251 -6.70 -0.01 26.76
C ASN A 251 -6.59 -0.51 28.22
N ARG A 252 -7.71 -0.55 28.97
CA ARG A 252 -7.74 -1.06 30.34
C ARG A 252 -7.46 -2.56 30.40
N GLU A 253 -8.08 -3.35 29.52
CA GLU A 253 -7.82 -4.78 29.43
C GLU A 253 -6.37 -5.05 29.01
N PHE A 254 -5.84 -4.32 28.03
CA PHE A 254 -4.45 -4.44 27.60
C PHE A 254 -3.45 -4.02 28.70
N LEU A 255 -3.80 -3.03 29.53
CA LEU A 255 -2.97 -2.62 30.66
C LEU A 255 -2.79 -3.76 31.68
N HIS A 256 -3.79 -4.62 31.88
CA HIS A 256 -3.63 -5.80 32.74
C HIS A 256 -2.58 -6.77 32.19
N PHE A 257 -2.56 -6.99 30.87
CA PHE A 257 -1.51 -7.78 30.21
C PHE A 257 -0.12 -7.17 30.41
N VAL A 258 0.02 -5.84 30.22
CA VAL A 258 1.29 -5.13 30.46
C VAL A 258 1.74 -5.28 31.92
N LYS A 259 0.87 -5.02 32.89
CA LYS A 259 1.17 -5.11 34.33
C LYS A 259 1.51 -6.53 34.79
N ALA A 260 0.94 -7.54 34.15
CA ALA A 260 1.21 -8.96 34.45
C ALA A 260 2.54 -9.47 33.88
N GLY A 261 3.37 -8.60 33.29
CA GLY A 261 4.62 -9.00 32.66
C GLY A 261 4.43 -9.63 31.27
N GLY A 262 3.35 -9.27 30.58
CA GLY A 262 3.01 -9.84 29.27
C GLY A 262 4.07 -9.58 28.20
N TYR A 263 4.75 -8.43 28.27
CA TYR A 263 5.92 -8.19 27.43
C TYR A 263 7.12 -8.97 27.94
N GLU A 264 7.28 -9.26 29.23
CA GLU A 264 8.42 -9.97 29.83
C GLU A 264 8.36 -11.50 29.74
N ASN A 265 7.21 -12.07 29.40
CA ASN A 265 7.03 -13.52 29.33
C ASN A 265 7.00 -14.04 27.89
N SER A 266 8.05 -14.75 27.47
CA SER A 266 8.17 -15.32 26.13
C SER A 266 7.11 -16.38 25.81
N SER A 267 6.44 -16.98 26.80
CA SER A 267 5.42 -18.00 26.58
C SER A 267 4.16 -17.48 25.89
N TYR A 268 3.95 -16.16 25.87
CA TYR A 268 2.81 -15.52 25.20
C TYR A 268 3.09 -15.12 23.75
N TRP A 269 4.32 -15.31 23.28
CA TRP A 269 4.77 -14.86 21.97
C TRP A 269 5.14 -16.04 21.08
N THR A 270 4.94 -15.89 19.79
CA THR A 270 5.65 -16.73 18.81
C THR A 270 7.16 -16.44 18.89
N LYS A 271 8.00 -17.36 18.40
CA LYS A 271 9.45 -17.16 18.33
C LYS A 271 9.80 -15.85 17.60
N GLU A 272 9.18 -15.62 16.44
CA GLU A 272 9.28 -14.39 15.65
C GLU A 272 8.85 -13.15 16.45
N GLY A 273 7.66 -13.18 17.07
CA GLY A 273 7.15 -12.05 17.85
C GLY A 273 8.02 -11.73 19.06
N TRP A 274 8.62 -12.75 19.70
CA TRP A 274 9.57 -12.57 20.79
C TRP A 274 10.86 -11.91 20.31
N ASN A 275 11.41 -12.35 19.18
CA ASN A 275 12.59 -11.75 18.56
C ASN A 275 12.34 -10.29 18.21
N TRP A 276 11.22 -9.99 17.55
CA TRP A 276 10.81 -8.62 17.24
C TRP A 276 10.69 -7.76 18.51
N ARG A 277 9.98 -8.26 19.52
CA ARG A 277 9.80 -7.55 20.80
C ARG A 277 11.16 -7.25 21.43
N CYS A 278 12.09 -8.22 21.43
CA CYS A 278 13.43 -8.06 21.99
C CYS A 278 14.27 -7.04 21.21
N PHE A 279 14.24 -7.11 19.87
CA PHE A 279 14.91 -6.16 18.98
C PHE A 279 14.39 -4.73 19.17
N ARG A 280 13.07 -4.54 19.14
CA ARG A 280 12.42 -3.23 19.36
C ARG A 280 12.42 -2.78 20.82
N GLN A 281 12.78 -3.67 21.75
CA GLN A 281 12.71 -3.46 23.19
C GLN A 281 11.32 -2.98 23.67
N SER A 282 10.26 -3.43 22.99
CA SER A 282 8.87 -3.01 23.25
C SER A 282 8.41 -3.46 24.64
N ARG A 283 7.76 -2.54 25.39
CA ARG A 283 7.23 -2.80 26.74
C ARG A 283 5.75 -2.44 26.93
N HIS A 284 5.17 -1.77 25.93
CA HIS A 284 3.78 -1.32 25.88
C HIS A 284 3.48 -0.88 24.43
N PRO A 285 2.23 -0.54 24.08
CA PRO A 285 1.92 0.02 22.77
C PRO A 285 2.72 1.29 22.47
N THR A 286 3.02 1.53 21.18
CA THR A 286 3.98 2.52 20.67
C THR A 286 3.86 3.92 21.28
N PHE A 287 2.64 4.40 21.49
CA PHE A 287 2.39 5.78 21.92
C PHE A 287 2.01 5.95 23.39
N TRP A 288 2.04 4.87 24.16
CA TRP A 288 1.84 4.97 25.61
C TRP A 288 3.05 5.65 26.25
N VAL A 289 2.79 6.66 27.08
CA VAL A 289 3.83 7.39 27.81
C VAL A 289 3.71 7.02 29.28
N CYS A 290 4.82 6.59 29.87
CA CYS A 290 4.87 6.34 31.30
C CYS A 290 5.16 7.66 32.04
N THR A 291 4.20 8.13 32.83
CA THR A 291 4.30 9.43 33.52
C THR A 291 4.73 9.32 34.99
N LYS A 292 4.82 8.09 35.53
CA LYS A 292 5.54 7.63 36.75
C LYS A 292 5.06 6.20 37.07
N GLY A 293 5.96 5.23 37.26
CA GLY A 293 5.61 3.90 37.80
C GLY A 293 5.81 2.66 36.91
N CYS A 294 6.32 2.78 35.69
CA CYS A 294 6.90 1.61 35.03
C CYS A 294 8.23 1.28 35.71
N LYS A 295 8.40 0.04 36.20
CA LYS A 295 9.66 -0.45 36.82
C LYS A 295 10.91 -0.20 35.97
N SER A 296 10.74 0.06 34.68
CA SER A 296 11.81 0.15 33.68
C SER A 296 12.11 1.58 33.18
N GLY A 297 11.39 2.62 33.62
CA GLY A 297 11.65 4.02 33.19
C GLY A 297 11.56 4.30 31.67
N CYS A 298 10.98 3.38 30.89
CA CYS A 298 11.16 3.26 29.43
C CYS A 298 10.43 4.29 28.55
N GLY A 299 9.75 5.27 29.15
CA GLY A 299 8.94 6.27 28.41
C GLY A 299 9.47 7.70 28.48
N ALA A 300 10.58 7.95 29.19
CA ALA A 300 11.08 9.32 29.42
C ALA A 300 11.42 10.08 28.11
N VAL A 301 11.94 9.39 27.10
CA VAL A 301 12.30 9.99 25.80
C VAL A 301 11.06 10.33 24.96
N ILE A 302 9.98 9.54 25.09
CA ILE A 302 8.73 9.72 24.35
C ILE A 302 7.85 10.78 25.03
N SER A 303 8.05 11.04 26.34
CA SER A 303 7.28 12.02 27.09
C SER A 303 7.45 13.46 26.61
N SER A 304 8.57 13.81 25.99
CA SER A 304 8.79 15.14 25.37
C SER A 304 8.26 15.24 23.93
N HIS A 305 7.81 14.13 23.33
CA HIS A 305 7.43 14.06 21.91
C HIS A 305 6.01 13.53 21.66
N SER A 306 5.36 12.94 22.68
CA SER A 306 4.04 12.32 22.56
C SER A 306 2.93 13.20 23.15
N HIS A 307 1.83 13.29 22.39
CA HIS A 307 0.51 13.81 22.77
C HIS A 307 -0.11 13.30 24.10
N CYS A 308 0.53 12.35 24.79
CA CYS A 308 0.15 11.87 26.12
C CYS A 308 0.86 12.66 27.25
N LEU A 309 0.89 13.99 27.20
CA LEU A 309 1.55 14.79 28.25
C LEU A 309 0.76 14.70 29.58
N PRO A 310 1.41 14.37 30.71
CA PRO A 310 0.73 14.24 32.00
C PRO A 310 -0.01 15.50 32.48
N GLU A 311 0.40 16.68 32.04
CA GLU A 311 -0.29 17.95 32.35
C GLU A 311 -1.66 18.09 31.65
N HIS A 312 -1.91 17.34 30.57
CA HIS A 312 -3.24 17.17 29.97
C HIS A 312 -4.04 16.02 30.60
N PHE A 313 -3.41 15.20 31.43
CA PHE A 313 -4.00 14.06 32.14
C PHE A 313 -3.79 14.17 33.66
N SER A 314 -3.72 15.40 34.18
CA SER A 314 -3.42 15.74 35.58
C SER A 314 -4.51 15.22 36.54
N THR A 315 -4.52 13.91 36.76
CA THR A 315 -4.99 13.28 37.98
C THR A 315 -4.07 12.10 38.20
N THR A 316 -3.13 12.24 39.12
CA THR A 316 -2.35 11.13 39.68
C THR A 316 -3.30 10.05 40.15
N TYR A 317 -3.42 8.97 39.39
CA TYR A 317 -4.22 7.81 39.76
C TYR A 317 -3.36 6.87 40.60
N THR A 318 -3.45 6.99 41.92
CA THR A 318 -3.06 5.93 42.86
C THR A 318 -4.27 5.01 43.03
N ASP A 319 -4.15 3.78 42.51
CA ASP A 319 -5.17 2.72 42.59
C ASP A 319 -5.18 2.09 43.99
N PRO A 320 -6.27 2.22 44.78
CA PRO A 320 -6.44 1.60 46.08
C PRO A 320 -7.20 0.25 46.03
N SER A 321 -7.28 -0.41 44.87
CA SER A 321 -7.55 -1.86 44.84
C SER A 321 -6.29 -2.70 45.14
N ILE A 322 -5.17 -2.02 45.43
CA ILE A 322 -4.27 -2.33 46.53
C ILE A 322 -4.74 -1.50 47.74
N GLY A 323 -5.74 -1.95 48.51
CA GLY A 323 -6.19 -1.30 49.76
C GLY A 323 -6.82 0.11 49.71
N HIS A 324 -8.14 0.16 49.95
CA HIS A 324 -8.99 1.21 50.57
C HIS A 324 -9.58 2.41 49.76
N SER A 325 -10.79 2.16 49.21
CA SER A 325 -12.10 2.87 49.30
C SER A 325 -12.28 4.42 49.31
N ASN A 326 -13.20 4.83 48.42
CA ASN A 326 -14.29 5.85 48.49
C ASN A 326 -14.15 7.24 47.81
N GLY A 327 -14.89 7.44 46.69
CA GLY A 327 -15.74 8.63 46.49
C GLY A 327 -15.55 9.52 45.24
N ASN A 328 -16.28 9.17 44.16
CA ASN A 328 -16.80 10.00 43.04
C ASN A 328 -15.86 10.65 41.99
N GLY A 329 -15.91 10.11 40.75
CA GLY A 329 -15.63 10.82 39.50
C GLY A 329 -14.71 10.09 38.50
N SER A 330 -15.29 9.47 37.47
CA SER A 330 -14.65 8.66 36.40
C SER A 330 -13.50 9.32 35.62
N PRO A 331 -12.61 8.48 35.03
CA PRO A 331 -12.21 8.66 33.63
C PRO A 331 -12.74 7.50 32.79
N GLN A 332 -13.80 7.81 32.04
CA GLN A 332 -14.38 7.01 30.99
C GLN A 332 -13.53 7.17 29.72
N ASN A 333 -13.07 6.06 29.13
CA ASN A 333 -12.94 5.93 27.68
C ASN A 333 -12.67 4.49 27.27
N GLY A 334 -13.47 3.99 26.31
CA GLY A 334 -13.30 2.67 25.73
C GLY A 334 -14.50 2.11 24.95
N ALA A 335 -15.57 2.87 24.73
CA ALA A 335 -16.82 2.30 24.19
C ALA A 335 -17.39 2.96 22.92
N GLN A 336 -16.90 4.12 22.45
CA GLN A 336 -17.48 4.79 21.26
C GLN A 336 -16.56 4.89 20.03
N ASN A 337 -15.29 4.45 20.12
CA ASN A 337 -14.37 4.43 18.97
C ASN A 337 -14.22 3.05 18.31
N GLY A 338 -14.98 2.06 18.73
CA GLY A 338 -15.15 0.82 17.98
C GLY A 338 -16.29 1.01 17.00
N THR A 339 -16.02 1.54 15.82
CA THR A 339 -16.86 1.41 14.61
C THR A 339 -18.38 1.44 14.89
N SER A 340 -18.98 2.63 14.89
CA SER A 340 -20.44 2.81 14.93
C SER A 340 -21.18 2.17 13.72
N ASN A 341 -20.45 1.56 12.78
CA ASN A 341 -21.00 0.77 11.66
C ASN A 341 -20.86 -0.75 11.86
N GLY A 342 -20.37 -1.23 13.02
CA GLY A 342 -20.30 -2.65 13.37
C GLY A 342 -21.64 -3.28 13.77
N HIS A 343 -22.77 -2.71 13.34
CA HIS A 343 -24.09 -3.35 13.50
C HIS A 343 -24.39 -4.35 12.36
N GLN A 344 -23.35 -4.92 11.75
CA GLN A 344 -23.45 -6.10 10.91
C GLN A 344 -22.56 -7.19 11.51
N ASN A 345 -23.17 -8.35 11.78
CA ASN A 345 -22.64 -9.52 12.48
C ASN A 345 -21.44 -10.23 11.79
N GLY A 346 -20.36 -9.51 11.50
CA GLY A 346 -19.19 -10.05 10.79
C GLY A 346 -17.97 -10.20 11.70
N THR A 347 -17.83 -11.32 12.38
CA THR A 347 -16.50 -11.82 12.78
C THR A 347 -15.83 -12.39 11.55
N SER A 348 -14.74 -11.78 11.15
CA SER A 348 -14.10 -12.05 9.87
C SER A 348 -12.79 -12.80 10.14
N ASN A 349 -12.66 -14.01 9.59
CA ASN A 349 -11.58 -14.96 9.88
C ASN A 349 -10.74 -15.17 8.62
N GLY A 350 -9.43 -14.87 8.69
CA GLY A 350 -8.50 -14.98 7.56
C GLY A 350 -7.55 -16.17 7.67
N HIS A 351 -7.67 -17.13 6.74
CA HIS A 351 -6.54 -17.94 6.27
C HIS A 351 -6.81 -18.26 4.78
N GLN A 352 -5.90 -17.89 3.88
CA GLN A 352 -5.99 -18.25 2.46
C GLN A 352 -4.63 -18.68 1.93
N ASN A 353 -4.59 -19.91 1.40
CA ASN A 353 -3.75 -20.30 0.28
C ASN A 353 -4.52 -19.99 -1.00
N GLY A 354 -3.86 -19.34 -1.96
CA GLY A 354 -4.42 -18.94 -3.24
C GLY A 354 -4.30 -20.02 -4.31
N THR A 355 -5.34 -20.13 -5.12
CA THR A 355 -5.26 -20.54 -6.53
C THR A 355 -5.89 -19.41 -7.33
N ALA A 356 -5.16 -18.87 -8.29
CA ALA A 356 -5.57 -17.75 -9.13
C ALA A 356 -5.95 -18.28 -10.51
N ASN A 357 -7.09 -17.82 -11.04
CA ASN A 357 -7.32 -17.71 -12.48
C ASN A 357 -7.48 -16.22 -12.80
N GLY A 358 -6.74 -15.77 -13.81
CA GLY A 358 -6.39 -14.37 -14.05
C GLY A 358 -7.48 -13.51 -14.68
N HIS A 359 -7.23 -12.19 -14.66
CA HIS A 359 -7.07 -11.32 -15.84
C HIS A 359 -6.80 -9.85 -15.41
N GLN A 360 -5.86 -9.21 -16.12
CA GLN A 360 -5.62 -7.74 -16.27
C GLN A 360 -5.38 -6.85 -15.02
N LYS A 361 -4.68 -7.33 -13.98
CA LYS A 361 -4.64 -6.60 -12.69
C LYS A 361 -3.31 -6.61 -11.92
N GLU A 362 -2.18 -6.83 -12.57
CA GLU A 362 -0.99 -7.28 -11.84
C GLU A 362 -0.23 -6.17 -11.08
N ASP A 363 -0.21 -4.90 -11.49
CA ASP A 363 0.71 -3.97 -10.78
C ASP A 363 0.22 -3.43 -9.42
N GLU A 364 -1.09 -3.34 -9.15
CA GLU A 364 -1.58 -2.78 -7.86
C GLU A 364 -1.99 -3.84 -6.83
N CYS A 365 -2.23 -5.07 -7.27
CA CYS A 365 -2.65 -6.19 -6.43
C CYS A 365 -1.62 -7.34 -6.40
N ASN A 366 -0.55 -7.29 -7.20
CA ASN A 366 0.44 -8.37 -7.32
C ASN A 366 1.91 -7.90 -7.29
N PRO A 367 2.39 -7.34 -6.16
CA PRO A 367 3.76 -7.54 -5.73
C PRO A 367 3.76 -8.58 -4.59
N ASP A 368 4.15 -9.82 -4.87
CA ASP A 368 4.60 -10.86 -3.91
C ASP A 368 4.00 -10.91 -2.48
N PHE A 369 2.71 -10.57 -2.31
CA PHE A 369 2.05 -10.50 -1.01
C PHE A 369 1.73 -11.87 -0.39
N ARG A 370 2.26 -12.96 -0.95
CA ARG A 370 1.61 -14.27 -0.80
C ARG A 370 1.79 -14.92 0.57
N LEU A 371 2.78 -14.54 1.39
CA LEU A 371 3.00 -15.21 2.69
C LEU A 371 3.54 -14.32 3.85
N THR A 372 3.73 -13.01 3.66
CA THR A 372 4.32 -12.11 4.67
C THR A 372 3.36 -11.09 5.30
N VAL A 373 2.10 -11.01 4.83
CA VAL A 373 1.11 -10.03 5.28
C VAL A 373 -0.05 -10.65 6.06
N CYS A 374 -0.56 -9.90 7.05
CA CYS A 374 -1.76 -10.23 7.81
C CYS A 374 -2.94 -9.42 7.29
N LEU A 375 -4.08 -10.08 7.11
CA LEU A 375 -5.33 -9.42 6.72
C LEU A 375 -5.98 -8.75 7.94
N PHE A 376 -6.25 -7.45 7.80
CA PHE A 376 -7.01 -6.65 8.75
C PHE A 376 -8.41 -6.45 8.16
N GLN A 377 -9.41 -6.43 9.03
CA GLN A 377 -10.81 -6.38 8.63
C GLN A 377 -11.60 -5.44 9.53
N GLY A 378 -12.66 -4.84 8.96
CA GLY A 378 -13.56 -3.92 9.67
C GLY A 378 -13.12 -2.46 9.70
N GLY A 379 -12.00 -2.13 9.05
CA GLY A 379 -11.46 -0.77 9.00
C GLY A 379 -11.06 -0.19 10.37
N SER A 380 -10.67 1.08 10.36
CA SER A 380 -10.36 1.89 11.53
C SER A 380 -11.24 3.13 11.60
N TRP A 381 -10.98 4.01 12.57
CA TRP A 381 -11.68 5.30 12.67
C TRP A 381 -11.40 6.22 11.47
N ALA A 382 -10.31 5.98 10.73
CA ALA A 382 -9.89 6.77 9.57
C ALA A 382 -10.31 6.16 8.23
N SER A 383 -10.83 4.91 8.22
CA SER A 383 -11.29 4.26 6.98
C SER A 383 -12.57 4.90 6.45
N ASP A 384 -12.63 5.11 5.13
CA ASP A 384 -13.80 5.65 4.44
C ASP A 384 -14.15 4.79 3.19
N GLY A 385 -15.36 4.97 2.65
CA GLY A 385 -15.78 4.33 1.41
C GLY A 385 -15.74 2.81 1.46
N THR A 386 -15.27 2.20 0.37
CA THR A 386 -15.23 0.74 0.21
C THR A 386 -14.20 0.08 1.12
N TYR A 387 -13.23 0.85 1.63
CA TYR A 387 -12.24 0.37 2.59
C TYR A 387 -12.86 -0.06 3.92
N ASN A 388 -14.03 0.50 4.28
CA ASN A 388 -14.83 0.12 5.45
C ASN A 388 -15.89 -0.98 5.13
N SER A 389 -15.82 -1.58 3.95
CA SER A 389 -16.72 -2.67 3.55
C SER A 389 -16.41 -3.96 4.29
N ARG A 390 -17.43 -4.79 4.52
CA ARG A 390 -17.25 -6.19 4.98
C ARG A 390 -16.42 -7.05 4.02
N PHE A 391 -16.30 -6.64 2.76
CA PHE A 391 -15.54 -7.32 1.73
C PHE A 391 -14.08 -6.87 1.65
N SER A 392 -13.75 -5.74 2.27
CA SER A 392 -12.40 -5.15 2.25
C SER A 392 -11.37 -6.15 2.76
N ARG A 393 -10.24 -6.24 2.05
CA ARG A 393 -9.12 -7.13 2.39
C ARG A 393 -7.84 -6.31 2.50
N MET A 394 -7.57 -5.81 3.70
CA MET A 394 -6.42 -4.94 3.96
C MET A 394 -5.23 -5.81 4.37
N GLY A 395 -4.23 -5.97 3.50
CA GLY A 395 -3.01 -6.71 3.83
C GLY A 395 -1.92 -5.76 4.32
N PHE A 396 -1.36 -6.04 5.50
CA PHE A 396 -0.18 -5.33 6.00
C PHE A 396 0.88 -6.30 6.50
N ARG A 397 2.16 -5.96 6.34
CA ARG A 397 3.22 -6.73 6.99
C ARG A 397 3.07 -6.64 8.50
N ARG A 398 3.51 -7.70 9.16
CA ARG A 398 3.62 -7.70 10.61
C ARG A 398 4.57 -6.59 11.03
N HIS A 399 4.27 -5.99 12.18
CA HIS A 399 5.11 -4.96 12.82
C HIS A 399 5.17 -3.59 12.15
N PHE A 400 4.37 -3.35 11.10
CA PHE A 400 4.12 -2.01 10.59
C PHE A 400 3.08 -1.29 11.45
N TYR A 401 3.27 0.00 11.75
CA TYR A 401 2.29 0.73 12.54
C TYR A 401 1.05 1.05 11.71
N GLN A 402 -0.12 0.71 12.22
CA GLN A 402 -1.43 0.96 11.60
C GLN A 402 -2.45 1.36 12.67
N HIS A 403 -3.60 1.89 12.27
CA HIS A 403 -4.74 2.09 13.18
C HIS A 403 -5.44 0.76 13.52
N ALA A 404 -4.69 -0.15 14.15
CA ALA A 404 -5.11 -1.52 14.40
C ALA A 404 -5.52 -1.74 15.86
N GLY A 405 -6.57 -2.53 16.04
CA GLY A 405 -6.96 -3.17 17.29
C GLY A 405 -7.20 -4.65 17.06
N PHE A 406 -7.64 -5.37 18.09
CA PHE A 406 -7.97 -6.78 17.95
C PHE A 406 -9.15 -7.19 18.83
N ARG A 407 -9.77 -8.30 18.43
CA ARG A 407 -10.78 -9.05 19.19
C ARG A 407 -10.18 -10.38 19.61
N VAL A 408 -10.66 -10.89 20.74
CA VAL A 408 -10.27 -12.24 21.18
C VAL A 408 -11.35 -13.22 20.77
N ALA A 409 -10.95 -14.40 20.32
CA ALA A 409 -11.83 -15.50 19.98
C ALA A 409 -11.36 -16.79 20.65
N ARG A 410 -12.28 -17.70 20.96
CA ARG A 410 -11.98 -19.02 21.52
C ARG A 410 -12.88 -20.10 20.93
N THR A 411 -12.30 -21.29 20.77
CA THR A 411 -13.04 -22.51 20.44
C THR A 411 -13.80 -23.02 21.66
N LEU A 412 -14.95 -23.66 21.45
CA LEU A 412 -15.70 -24.31 22.52
C LEU A 412 -15.23 -25.76 22.76
N PRO A 413 -15.28 -26.28 24.00
CA PRO A 413 -15.00 -27.68 24.28
C PRO A 413 -15.88 -28.61 23.43
N GLY A 414 -15.27 -29.58 22.74
CA GLY A 414 -15.97 -30.48 21.80
C GLY A 414 -16.29 -29.87 20.43
N GLY A 415 -16.01 -28.58 20.23
CA GLY A 415 -15.94 -27.98 18.89
C GLY A 415 -14.77 -28.57 18.12
N GLY A 416 -14.91 -28.71 16.80
CA GLY A 416 -13.84 -29.20 15.92
C GLY A 416 -12.57 -28.33 15.95
N LYS A 417 -11.65 -28.54 14.99
CA LYS A 417 -10.44 -27.69 14.85
C LYS A 417 -10.84 -26.21 14.84
N SER A 418 -10.14 -25.41 15.65
CA SER A 418 -10.33 -23.97 15.73
C SER A 418 -10.39 -23.33 14.34
N PRO A 419 -11.36 -22.44 14.05
CA PRO A 419 -11.36 -21.67 12.81
C PRO A 419 -10.24 -20.63 12.78
N VAL A 420 -9.63 -20.36 13.94
CA VAL A 420 -8.45 -19.52 14.10
C VAL A 420 -7.22 -20.42 14.07
N VAL A 421 -6.42 -20.27 13.03
CA VAL A 421 -5.10 -20.92 12.91
C VAL A 421 -4.06 -19.91 13.39
N MET A 422 -3.14 -20.35 14.26
CA MET A 422 -1.95 -19.58 14.57
C MET A 422 -1.10 -19.49 13.31
N VAL A 423 -0.93 -18.28 12.76
CA VAL A 423 0.00 -18.08 11.65
C VAL A 423 1.41 -18.14 12.23
N ASN A 424 2.06 -19.29 12.10
CA ASN A 424 3.40 -19.57 12.61
C ASN A 424 4.48 -19.50 11.50
N THR A 425 4.10 -19.06 10.30
CA THR A 425 5.04 -18.78 9.21
C THR A 425 6.02 -17.72 9.68
N GLU A 426 7.31 -18.08 9.72
CA GLU A 426 8.42 -17.15 9.95
C GLU A 426 8.47 -16.19 8.76
N VAL A 427 8.29 -14.89 9.02
CA VAL A 427 8.41 -13.84 8.00
C VAL A 427 9.67 -13.02 8.24
N TYR A 428 10.22 -12.45 7.16
CA TYR A 428 11.37 -11.56 7.24
C TYR A 428 11.10 -10.40 8.21
N ILE A 429 11.99 -10.21 9.21
CA ILE A 429 12.02 -9.04 10.07
C ILE A 429 13.34 -8.31 9.82
N LEU A 430 13.26 -7.13 9.22
CA LEU A 430 14.41 -6.26 8.95
C LEU A 430 15.22 -6.03 10.24
N GLY A 431 16.46 -6.54 10.24
CA GLY A 431 17.42 -6.38 11.35
C GLY A 431 17.33 -7.42 12.47
N ALA A 432 16.45 -8.42 12.38
CA ALA A 432 16.36 -9.51 13.37
C ALA A 432 17.18 -10.77 13.02
N GLY A 433 17.99 -10.71 11.94
CA GLY A 433 18.85 -11.82 11.50
C GLY A 433 18.12 -13.01 10.88
N VAL A 434 16.86 -12.83 10.48
CA VAL A 434 16.10 -13.82 9.69
C VAL A 434 16.29 -13.45 8.23
N GLU A 435 16.91 -14.31 7.43
CA GLU A 435 17.03 -14.12 5.98
C GLU A 435 15.65 -14.30 5.31
N GLU A 436 15.47 -13.64 4.16
CA GLU A 436 14.28 -13.81 3.33
C GLU A 436 14.25 -15.26 2.83
N ASN A 437 13.22 -16.02 3.21
CA ASN A 437 13.08 -17.41 2.78
C ASN A 437 12.31 -17.48 1.45
N ASP A 438 12.89 -18.16 0.46
CA ASP A 438 12.17 -18.52 -0.77
C ASP A 438 10.93 -19.37 -0.43
N LEU A 439 9.82 -19.08 -1.09
CA LEU A 439 8.55 -19.77 -0.86
C LEU A 439 8.56 -21.16 -1.50
N THR A 440 8.85 -22.20 -0.71
CA THR A 440 8.62 -23.58 -1.15
C THR A 440 7.18 -24.00 -0.88
N VAL A 441 6.41 -24.29 -1.94
CA VAL A 441 5.09 -24.92 -1.83
C VAL A 441 5.26 -26.34 -1.28
N PRO A 442 4.58 -26.73 -0.19
CA PRO A 442 4.74 -28.07 0.37
C PRO A 442 4.27 -29.16 -0.61
N GLU A 443 5.12 -30.15 -0.91
CA GLU A 443 4.81 -31.31 -1.78
C GLU A 443 3.54 -32.08 -1.35
N THR A 444 3.11 -31.92 -0.09
CA THR A 444 1.98 -32.63 0.50
C THR A 444 0.60 -32.08 0.14
N VAL A 445 0.51 -30.90 -0.48
CA VAL A 445 -0.77 -30.44 -1.01
C VAL A 445 -0.95 -31.19 -2.32
N GLY A 446 -1.76 -32.26 -2.31
CA GLY A 446 -2.14 -33.03 -3.51
C GLY A 446 -2.97 -32.22 -4.51
N LEU A 447 -2.53 -30.99 -4.79
CA LEU A 447 -2.87 -30.25 -5.98
C LEU A 447 -2.17 -30.96 -7.11
N GLU A 448 -2.95 -31.50 -8.04
CA GLU A 448 -2.42 -31.89 -9.32
C GLU A 448 -1.88 -30.61 -9.97
N VAL A 449 -0.57 -30.43 -9.94
CA VAL A 449 0.10 -29.37 -10.70
C VAL A 449 0.03 -29.81 -12.16
N VAL A 450 -1.07 -29.45 -12.81
CA VAL A 450 -1.22 -29.64 -14.24
C VAL A 450 -0.50 -28.48 -14.92
N PRO A 451 0.55 -28.72 -15.73
CA PRO A 451 1.10 -27.67 -16.58
C PRO A 451 0.00 -27.29 -17.58
N MET A 452 -0.69 -26.20 -17.32
CA MET A 452 -1.56 -25.59 -18.32
C MET A 452 -0.69 -24.67 -19.16
N ALA A 453 -0.56 -24.97 -20.44
CA ALA A 453 0.02 -24.03 -21.39
C ALA A 453 -0.77 -22.72 -21.30
N SER A 454 -0.13 -21.65 -20.84
CA SER A 454 -0.73 -20.33 -20.84
C SER A 454 -1.22 -20.00 -22.24
N THR A 455 -2.51 -19.66 -22.38
CA THR A 455 -3.05 -19.10 -23.63
C THR A 455 -2.54 -17.66 -23.87
N ASN A 456 -1.94 -17.04 -22.83
CA ASN A 456 -1.28 -15.76 -22.94
C ASN A 456 0.14 -15.95 -23.49
N ARG A 457 0.36 -15.51 -24.74
CA ARG A 457 1.65 -15.52 -25.43
C ARG A 457 2.71 -14.64 -24.75
N GLN A 458 2.34 -13.75 -23.84
CA GLN A 458 3.28 -12.91 -23.08
C GLN A 458 4.15 -13.73 -22.13
N PHE A 459 3.61 -14.80 -21.54
CA PHE A 459 4.35 -15.69 -20.64
C PHE A 459 5.23 -16.72 -21.37
N HIS A 460 5.27 -16.71 -22.71
CA HIS A 460 6.17 -17.59 -23.46
C HIS A 460 7.63 -17.37 -23.07
N GLN A 461 8.05 -16.15 -22.73
CA GLN A 461 9.43 -15.87 -22.31
C GLN A 461 9.76 -16.32 -20.89
N GLU A 462 8.76 -16.71 -20.12
CA GLU A 462 8.89 -17.15 -18.73
C GLU A 462 8.89 -18.68 -18.61
N THR A 463 8.82 -19.43 -19.73
CA THR A 463 8.95 -20.90 -19.69
C THR A 463 10.41 -21.32 -19.58
N GLU A 464 10.67 -22.47 -18.95
CA GLU A 464 12.03 -23.01 -18.85
C GLU A 464 12.66 -23.25 -20.23
N GLU A 465 11.87 -23.67 -21.22
CA GLU A 465 12.36 -23.86 -22.59
C GLU A 465 12.78 -22.55 -23.25
N ALA A 466 12.01 -21.47 -23.06
CA ALA A 466 12.35 -20.16 -23.61
C ALA A 466 13.56 -19.56 -22.89
N LEU A 467 13.65 -19.72 -21.56
CA LEU A 467 14.82 -19.32 -20.77
C LEU A 467 16.07 -20.10 -21.19
N ALA A 468 15.99 -21.42 -21.33
CA ALA A 468 17.09 -22.26 -21.77
C ALA A 468 17.54 -21.91 -23.20
N ALA A 469 16.60 -21.71 -24.11
CA ALA A 469 16.90 -21.22 -25.47
C ALA A 469 17.57 -19.84 -25.43
N MET A 470 17.15 -18.97 -24.52
CA MET A 470 17.72 -17.64 -24.33
C MET A 470 19.17 -17.69 -23.85
N LEU A 471 19.42 -18.52 -22.83
CA LEU A 471 20.74 -18.72 -22.27
C LEU A 471 21.68 -19.34 -23.29
N ALA A 472 21.21 -20.34 -24.07
CA ALA A 472 21.96 -20.92 -25.16
C ALA A 472 22.28 -19.91 -26.27
N LEU A 473 21.31 -19.05 -26.64
CA LEU A 473 21.51 -17.99 -27.64
C LEU A 473 22.51 -16.93 -27.14
N GLN A 474 22.38 -16.48 -25.89
CA GLN A 474 23.18 -15.38 -25.37
C GLN A 474 24.56 -15.78 -24.86
N TYR A 475 24.69 -16.99 -24.32
CA TYR A 475 25.85 -17.46 -23.54
C TYR A 475 26.30 -18.89 -23.86
N GLY A 476 25.66 -19.60 -24.80
CA GLY A 476 26.00 -20.98 -25.09
C GLY A 476 27.41 -21.16 -25.68
N ASP A 477 28.01 -22.33 -25.47
CA ASP A 477 29.42 -22.62 -25.82
C ASP A 477 29.64 -23.02 -27.30
N GLY A 478 28.62 -22.85 -28.16
CA GLY A 478 28.71 -23.12 -29.59
C GLY A 478 29.54 -22.06 -30.32
N GLY A 479 30.32 -22.46 -31.34
CA GLY A 479 31.33 -21.63 -32.02
C GLY A 479 30.89 -20.30 -32.64
N GLN A 480 29.61 -19.93 -32.56
CA GLN A 480 29.11 -18.57 -32.84
C GLN A 480 28.02 -18.20 -31.82
N ILE A 481 28.42 -17.59 -30.71
CA ILE A 481 27.51 -17.01 -29.73
C ILE A 481 26.84 -15.79 -30.39
N TYR A 482 25.51 -15.79 -30.50
CA TYR A 482 24.74 -14.71 -31.16
C TYR A 482 25.13 -13.34 -30.61
N SER A 483 25.23 -13.22 -29.28
CA SER A 483 25.64 -11.99 -28.60
C SER A 483 26.99 -11.45 -29.08
N LYS A 484 27.96 -12.34 -29.30
CA LYS A 484 29.28 -11.97 -29.79
C LYS A 484 29.24 -11.63 -31.27
N ALA A 485 28.56 -12.43 -32.08
CA ALA A 485 28.43 -12.17 -33.51
C ALA A 485 27.75 -10.81 -33.78
N LEU A 486 26.69 -10.49 -33.03
CA LEU A 486 25.99 -9.21 -33.15
C LEU A 486 26.87 -8.03 -32.70
N ALA A 487 27.58 -8.16 -31.57
CA ALA A 487 28.49 -7.12 -31.11
C ALA A 487 29.65 -6.89 -32.10
N ASP A 488 30.27 -7.97 -32.60
CA ASP A 488 31.32 -7.89 -33.62
C ASP A 488 30.82 -7.21 -34.89
N PHE A 489 29.61 -7.54 -35.35
CA PHE A 489 28.96 -6.87 -36.47
C PHE A 489 28.72 -5.38 -36.20
N CYS A 490 28.24 -5.02 -35.01
CA CYS A 490 28.02 -3.61 -34.64
C CYS A 490 29.33 -2.82 -34.67
N VAL A 491 30.42 -3.40 -34.15
CA VAL A 491 31.75 -2.78 -34.16
C VAL A 491 32.32 -2.69 -35.58
N GLU A 492 32.13 -3.72 -36.41
CA GLU A 492 32.51 -3.67 -37.83
C GLU A 492 31.80 -2.52 -38.56
N LYS A 493 30.49 -2.35 -38.35
CA LYS A 493 29.72 -1.26 -38.96
C LYS A 493 30.15 0.10 -38.44
N ALA A 494 30.31 0.26 -37.13
CA ALA A 494 30.80 1.49 -36.53
C ALA A 494 32.16 1.90 -37.13
N ASN A 495 33.10 0.96 -37.25
CA ASN A 495 34.39 1.21 -37.89
C ASN A 495 34.26 1.56 -39.38
N ARG A 496 33.39 0.84 -40.12
CA ARG A 496 33.16 1.08 -41.55
C ARG A 496 32.61 2.48 -41.83
N TYR A 497 31.76 3.00 -40.95
CA TYR A 497 31.14 4.33 -41.10
C TYR A 497 31.88 5.43 -40.34
N GLY A 498 33.00 5.12 -39.69
CA GLY A 498 33.79 6.10 -38.94
C GLY A 498 33.11 6.59 -37.66
N CYS A 499 32.15 5.83 -37.12
CA CYS A 499 31.53 6.14 -35.84
C CYS A 499 32.54 5.92 -34.69
N PRO A 500 32.69 6.87 -33.76
CA PRO A 500 33.51 6.65 -32.58
C PRO A 500 32.99 5.47 -31.75
N LEU A 501 33.90 4.75 -31.09
CA LEU A 501 33.53 3.67 -30.16
C LEU A 501 33.56 4.18 -28.71
N GLN A 502 32.99 5.36 -28.43
CA GLN A 502 32.96 5.91 -27.07
C GLN A 502 31.69 5.50 -26.34
N LYS A 503 30.52 5.76 -26.92
CA LYS A 503 29.22 5.57 -26.27
C LYS A 503 28.22 4.81 -27.15
N VAL A 504 27.60 3.78 -26.59
CA VAL A 504 26.55 2.98 -27.24
C VAL A 504 25.26 3.00 -26.44
N VAL A 505 24.12 3.13 -27.13
CA VAL A 505 22.78 2.88 -26.57
C VAL A 505 22.28 1.54 -27.08
N GLN A 506 21.78 0.68 -26.20
CA GLN A 506 21.02 -0.52 -26.59
C GLN A 506 19.56 -0.36 -26.16
N LEU A 507 18.64 -0.49 -27.11
CA LEU A 507 17.20 -0.41 -26.90
C LEU A 507 16.55 -1.74 -27.27
N GLY A 508 15.71 -2.30 -26.39
CA GLY A 508 14.90 -3.48 -26.69
C GLY A 508 15.12 -4.71 -25.80
N CYS A 509 16.17 -4.76 -24.97
CA CYS A 509 16.32 -5.67 -23.82
C CYS A 509 17.58 -5.32 -23.00
N GLY A 510 17.54 -5.49 -21.66
CA GLY A 510 18.54 -5.04 -20.67
C GLY A 510 19.83 -5.88 -20.54
N THR A 511 20.46 -5.87 -19.36
CA THR A 511 21.79 -6.46 -19.07
C THR A 511 21.91 -7.93 -19.46
N GLY A 512 22.35 -8.18 -20.70
CA GLY A 512 22.48 -9.52 -21.28
C GLY A 512 23.80 -9.74 -22.01
N GLY A 513 23.90 -10.84 -22.75
CA GLY A 513 25.13 -11.22 -23.46
C GLY A 513 25.58 -10.17 -24.48
N VAL A 514 24.64 -9.57 -25.23
CA VAL A 514 24.94 -8.50 -26.22
C VAL A 514 25.53 -7.27 -25.52
N THR A 515 24.89 -6.83 -24.44
CA THR A 515 25.35 -5.73 -23.57
C THR A 515 26.76 -5.98 -23.08
N TYR A 516 27.01 -7.19 -22.55
CA TYR A 516 28.33 -7.59 -22.07
C TYR A 516 29.39 -7.54 -23.17
N GLN A 517 29.08 -7.97 -24.40
CA GLN A 517 30.05 -7.96 -25.49
C GLN A 517 30.30 -6.54 -26.02
N LEU A 518 29.27 -5.69 -26.11
CA LEU A 518 29.43 -4.28 -26.49
C LEU A 518 30.25 -3.49 -25.47
N ALA A 519 30.03 -3.72 -24.16
CA ALA A 519 30.76 -3.08 -23.08
C ALA A 519 32.27 -3.40 -23.06
N LYS A 520 32.72 -4.45 -23.76
CA LYS A 520 34.17 -4.71 -23.94
C LYS A 520 34.83 -3.75 -24.92
N THR A 521 34.04 -3.13 -25.79
CA THR A 521 34.55 -2.30 -26.89
C THR A 521 34.23 -0.82 -26.67
N TYR A 522 33.01 -0.49 -26.25
CA TYR A 522 32.58 0.88 -25.97
C TYR A 522 32.97 1.28 -24.54
N LYS A 523 33.36 2.54 -24.34
CA LYS A 523 33.74 3.05 -23.01
C LYS A 523 32.54 3.31 -22.11
N GLU A 524 31.42 3.71 -22.70
CA GLU A 524 30.19 4.04 -22.02
C GLU A 524 29.02 3.32 -22.70
N MET A 525 28.14 2.75 -21.89
CA MET A 525 26.94 2.09 -22.36
C MET A 525 25.74 2.57 -21.57
N THR A 526 24.66 2.88 -22.28
CA THR A 526 23.41 3.39 -21.70
C THR A 526 22.20 2.72 -22.36
N TRP A 527 21.04 2.89 -21.74
CA TRP A 527 19.75 2.39 -22.22
C TRP A 527 18.64 3.45 -22.12
N VAL A 528 18.99 4.68 -21.73
CA VAL A 528 18.04 5.76 -21.46
C VAL A 528 17.64 6.48 -22.76
N PRO A 529 16.34 6.62 -23.07
CA PRO A 529 15.88 7.30 -24.28
C PRO A 529 16.43 8.73 -24.47
N ASN A 530 16.63 9.47 -23.37
CA ASN A 530 17.17 10.84 -23.39
C ASN A 530 18.66 10.93 -23.78
N GLU A 531 19.35 9.80 -23.89
CA GLU A 531 20.78 9.73 -24.25
C GLU A 531 21.03 9.28 -25.69
N ILE A 532 19.96 8.96 -26.44
CA ILE A 532 20.02 8.65 -27.87
C ILE A 532 20.78 9.72 -28.67
N PRO A 533 20.52 11.04 -28.49
CA PRO A 533 21.23 12.08 -29.26
C PRO A 533 22.71 12.23 -28.91
N LYS A 534 23.18 11.58 -27.85
CA LYS A 534 24.53 11.71 -27.28
C LYS A 534 25.41 10.49 -27.54
N SER A 535 24.95 9.55 -28.37
CA SER A 535 25.58 8.24 -28.53
C SER A 535 26.07 8.01 -29.94
N ASP A 536 27.19 7.30 -30.08
CA ASP A 536 27.85 7.06 -31.37
C ASP A 536 27.16 5.94 -32.17
N LEU A 537 26.53 5.00 -31.46
CA LEU A 537 25.75 3.91 -32.02
C LEU A 537 24.49 3.68 -31.19
N VAL A 538 23.37 3.45 -31.88
CA VAL A 538 22.11 3.00 -31.27
C VAL A 538 21.78 1.62 -31.84
N LEU A 539 21.80 0.60 -30.99
CA LEU A 539 21.40 -0.76 -31.34
C LEU A 539 19.95 -0.98 -30.93
N LEU A 540 19.12 -1.44 -31.87
CA LEU A 540 17.79 -1.97 -31.60
C LEU A 540 17.78 -3.46 -31.87
N ASP A 541 17.65 -4.27 -30.83
CA ASP A 541 17.53 -5.72 -30.93
C ASP A 541 16.30 -6.24 -30.20
N PHE A 542 15.91 -7.48 -30.51
CA PHE A 542 14.80 -8.17 -29.82
C PHE A 542 13.44 -7.45 -29.83
N LEU A 543 13.14 -6.71 -30.90
CA LEU A 543 11.90 -5.95 -31.06
C LEU A 543 10.63 -6.81 -31.05
N ASP A 544 10.75 -8.08 -31.43
CA ASP A 544 9.72 -9.13 -31.41
C ASP A 544 9.25 -9.47 -29.99
N ARG A 545 10.04 -9.12 -28.97
CA ARG A 545 9.71 -9.34 -27.54
C ARG A 545 8.75 -8.30 -26.98
N VAL A 546 8.61 -7.16 -27.66
CA VAL A 546 7.64 -6.13 -27.28
C VAL A 546 6.29 -6.50 -27.91
N THR A 547 5.51 -7.31 -27.19
CA THR A 547 4.19 -7.80 -27.61
C THR A 547 3.06 -6.78 -27.43
N ASN A 548 3.37 -5.61 -26.86
CA ASN A 548 2.41 -4.52 -26.66
C ASN A 548 2.28 -3.65 -27.94
N PRO A 549 1.08 -3.54 -28.54
CA PRO A 549 0.83 -2.66 -29.69
C PRO A 549 1.12 -1.16 -29.41
N LYS A 550 0.92 -0.70 -28.17
CA LYS A 550 1.30 0.67 -27.74
C LYS A 550 2.82 0.81 -27.59
N GLY A 551 3.51 -0.25 -27.17
CA GLY A 551 4.97 -0.36 -27.22
C GLY A 551 5.51 -0.34 -28.65
N GLN A 552 4.77 -0.91 -29.61
CA GLN A 552 5.04 -0.76 -31.05
C GLN A 552 4.72 0.64 -31.58
N SER A 553 3.82 1.39 -30.94
CA SER A 553 3.46 2.76 -31.32
C SER A 553 4.48 3.79 -30.82
N LEU A 554 5.06 3.58 -29.63
CA LEU A 554 6.22 4.34 -29.15
C LEU A 554 7.45 4.14 -30.07
N LYS A 555 7.56 2.98 -30.75
CA LYS A 555 8.58 2.71 -31.78
C LYS A 555 8.42 3.53 -33.07
N LEU A 556 7.23 4.06 -33.36
CA LEU A 556 6.94 4.80 -34.60
C LEU A 556 6.94 6.33 -34.38
N LEU A 557 6.42 6.79 -33.24
CA LEU A 557 6.33 8.23 -32.92
C LEU A 557 7.69 8.93 -32.74
N HIS A 558 8.72 8.22 -32.27
CA HIS A 558 10.09 8.75 -32.24
C HIS A 558 10.85 8.57 -33.56
N PHE A 559 10.32 7.77 -34.50
CA PHE A 559 10.99 7.40 -35.76
C PHE A 559 10.75 8.42 -36.88
N GLU A 560 9.62 9.13 -36.88
CA GLU A 560 9.32 10.16 -37.89
C GLU A 560 10.21 11.41 -37.82
N GLN A 561 10.98 11.61 -36.75
CA GLN A 561 11.89 12.76 -36.66
C GLN A 561 13.35 12.44 -37.04
N TRP A 562 13.76 11.17 -37.13
CA TRP A 562 15.18 10.81 -37.29
C TRP A 562 15.38 9.47 -38.03
N CYS A 563 15.22 9.47 -39.36
CA CYS A 563 15.69 8.37 -40.20
C CYS A 563 17.09 8.65 -40.73
N PHE A 564 18.06 7.76 -40.47
CA PHE A 564 18.93 7.16 -41.49
C PHE A 564 19.72 5.97 -40.90
N ALA A 565 19.31 4.75 -41.28
CA ALA A 565 20.16 3.62 -41.70
C ALA A 565 19.40 2.30 -41.47
N PHE A 566 18.81 1.76 -42.54
CA PHE A 566 18.92 0.36 -43.02
C PHE A 566 17.75 0.07 -43.97
N TYR A 567 17.99 0.32 -45.26
CA TYR A 567 17.41 -0.45 -46.36
C TYR A 567 18.59 -1.12 -47.06
N GLU A 568 18.66 -2.45 -46.90
CA GLU A 568 19.29 -3.52 -47.70
C GLU A 568 19.77 -4.66 -46.79
#